data_AF-A0AB74M3G3-F1
#
_entry.id   AF-A0AB74M3G3-F1
#
_cell.length_a   1.000
_cell.length_b   1.000
_cell.length_c   1.000
_cell.angle_alpha   90.00
_cell.angle_beta   90.00
_cell.angle_gamma   90.00
#
_symmetry.space_group_name_H-M   'P 1'
#
loop_
_entity.id
_entity.type
_entity.pdbx_description
1 polymer ?
#
loop_
_entity_poly.entity_id
_entity_poly.type
_entity_poly.pdbx_seq_one_letter_code
_entity_poly.pdbx_strand_id
1 'polypeptide(L)'
;MSPPRKTQEPSMRPVLAIALLLALAAPARAAGPNGGVVVVADGHPIELVASETALTFFVTDDDGGPAATAGLTGKAFVQTGAGTETVPLAGAAPNRMVGALKGPLPAGAKVVFSARMHGHSLQARFAR
;
A
#
# COMPACT_ATOMS: atom_id res chain seq x y z
N MET A 1 -82.32 12.81 4.54
CA MET A 1 -81.73 11.75 5.38
C MET A 1 -80.60 11.11 4.58
N SER A 2 -79.37 11.57 4.77
CA SER A 2 -78.18 11.15 4.02
C SER A 2 -77.29 10.29 4.93
N PRO A 3 -76.72 9.17 4.46
CA PRO A 3 -75.86 8.35 5.30
C PRO A 3 -74.49 9.01 5.54
N PRO A 4 -73.82 8.77 6.68
CA PRO A 4 -72.52 9.36 6.98
C PRO A 4 -71.39 8.67 6.21
N ARG A 5 -70.40 9.49 5.83
CA ARG A 5 -69.13 9.09 5.19
C ARG A 5 -68.33 8.19 6.14
N LYS A 6 -67.95 6.97 5.69
CA LYS A 6 -66.97 6.14 6.40
C LYS A 6 -65.60 6.82 6.32
N THR A 7 -65.06 7.20 7.47
CA THR A 7 -63.67 7.59 7.65
C THR A 7 -62.79 6.37 7.38
N GLN A 8 -61.91 6.47 6.40
CA GLN A 8 -60.95 5.43 6.04
C GLN A 8 -59.69 5.65 6.89
N GLU A 9 -59.38 4.75 7.81
CA GLU A 9 -58.15 4.82 8.62
C GLU A 9 -56.92 4.48 7.76
N PRO A 10 -55.78 5.17 7.98
CA PRO A 10 -54.55 4.87 7.26
C PRO A 10 -53.91 3.61 7.86
N SER A 11 -54.01 2.49 7.13
CA SER A 11 -53.27 1.28 7.46
C SER A 11 -51.77 1.50 7.18
N MET A 12 -51.01 1.84 8.22
CA MET A 12 -49.55 1.88 8.19
C MET A 12 -49.01 0.45 8.10
N ARG A 13 -48.61 0.05 6.89
CA ARG A 13 -47.82 -1.16 6.66
C ARG A 13 -46.33 -0.82 6.89
N PRO A 14 -45.61 -1.52 7.78
CA PRO A 14 -44.18 -1.32 7.90
C PRO A 14 -43.50 -1.96 6.68
N VAL A 15 -43.02 -1.14 5.74
CA VAL A 15 -42.13 -1.61 4.66
C VAL A 15 -40.74 -1.74 5.26
N LEU A 16 -40.37 -2.96 5.64
CA LEU A 16 -39.01 -3.28 6.07
C LEU A 16 -38.08 -3.29 4.85
N ALA A 17 -37.36 -2.19 4.64
CA ALA A 17 -36.32 -2.11 3.62
C ALA A 17 -35.04 -2.77 4.14
N ILE A 18 -34.75 -3.98 3.69
CA ILE A 18 -33.45 -4.64 3.94
C ILE A 18 -32.44 -4.04 2.96
N ALA A 19 -31.60 -3.13 3.45
CA ALA A 19 -30.46 -2.63 2.69
C ALA A 19 -29.35 -3.69 2.68
N LEU A 20 -29.17 -4.37 1.54
CA LEU A 20 -28.08 -5.32 1.34
C LEU A 20 -26.77 -4.55 1.11
N LEU A 21 -25.99 -4.37 2.17
CA LEU A 21 -24.62 -3.84 2.09
C LEU A 21 -23.70 -4.91 1.48
N LEU A 22 -23.48 -4.83 0.17
CA LEU A 22 -22.41 -5.58 -0.51
C LEU A 22 -21.06 -4.97 -0.11
N ALA A 23 -20.39 -5.57 0.86
CA ALA A 23 -19.00 -5.27 1.18
C ALA A 23 -18.11 -5.75 0.02
N LEU A 24 -17.58 -4.82 -0.77
CA LEU A 24 -16.53 -5.10 -1.77
C LEU A 24 -15.25 -5.48 -1.03
N ALA A 25 -14.97 -6.78 -0.91
CA ALA A 25 -13.68 -7.26 -0.47
C ALA A 25 -12.64 -6.92 -1.55
N ALA A 26 -11.73 -5.99 -1.27
CA ALA A 26 -10.58 -5.74 -2.13
C ALA A 26 -9.68 -7.00 -2.13
N PRO A 27 -9.10 -7.40 -3.27
CA PRO A 27 -8.20 -8.55 -3.30
C PRO A 27 -6.99 -8.27 -2.40
N ALA A 28 -6.78 -9.15 -1.40
CA ALA A 28 -5.57 -9.14 -0.60
C ALA A 28 -4.39 -9.49 -1.51
N ARG A 29 -3.48 -8.54 -1.72
CA ARG A 29 -2.21 -8.80 -2.39
C ARG A 29 -1.42 -9.78 -1.52
N ALA A 30 -0.99 -10.91 -2.10
CA ALA A 30 -0.13 -11.85 -1.39
C ALA A 30 1.15 -11.14 -0.93
N ALA A 31 1.51 -11.34 0.35
CA ALA A 31 2.73 -10.78 0.90
C ALA A 31 3.96 -11.41 0.21
N GLY A 32 5.03 -10.62 0.09
CA GLY A 32 6.31 -11.11 -0.40
C GLY A 32 6.98 -12.07 0.59
N PRO A 33 8.15 -12.63 0.21
CA PRO A 33 8.88 -13.59 1.04
C PRO A 33 9.26 -13.08 2.43
N ASN A 34 9.37 -11.76 2.62
CA ASN A 34 9.69 -11.12 3.89
C ASN A 34 8.44 -10.51 4.57
N GLY A 35 7.23 -10.85 4.10
CA GLY A 35 5.97 -10.35 4.65
C GLY A 35 5.58 -8.94 4.18
N GLY A 36 6.29 -8.39 3.20
CA GLY A 36 6.10 -7.05 2.66
C GLY A 36 5.18 -6.98 1.44
N VAL A 37 5.05 -5.76 0.89
CA VAL A 37 4.31 -5.52 -0.35
C VAL A 37 5.27 -5.60 -1.53
N VAL A 38 4.95 -6.41 -2.53
CA VAL A 38 5.77 -6.56 -3.74
C VAL A 38 5.23 -5.70 -4.89
N VAL A 39 6.12 -4.96 -5.53
CA VAL A 39 5.90 -4.20 -6.77
C VAL A 39 7.00 -4.56 -7.75
N VAL A 40 6.64 -4.81 -9.01
CA VAL A 40 7.62 -5.03 -10.08
C VAL A 40 7.89 -3.70 -10.78
N ALA A 41 9.16 -3.34 -10.93
CA ALA A 41 9.61 -2.16 -11.67
C ALA A 41 10.73 -2.59 -12.63
N ASP A 42 10.61 -2.23 -13.91
CA ASP A 42 11.58 -2.56 -14.96
C ASP A 42 12.02 -4.05 -14.98
N GLY A 43 11.10 -4.96 -14.65
CA GLY A 43 11.38 -6.41 -14.59
C GLY A 43 11.90 -6.91 -13.24
N HIS A 44 12.27 -6.01 -12.33
CA HIS A 44 12.76 -6.34 -10.99
C HIS A 44 11.62 -6.35 -9.95
N PRO A 45 11.33 -7.48 -9.29
CA PRO A 45 10.50 -7.49 -8.10
C PRO A 45 11.18 -6.72 -6.96
N ILE A 46 10.43 -5.82 -6.33
CA ILE A 46 10.87 -5.05 -5.17
C ILE A 46 9.85 -5.24 -4.05
N GLU A 47 10.29 -5.79 -2.94
CA GLU A 47 9.48 -5.98 -1.75
C GLU A 47 9.76 -4.87 -0.73
N LEU A 48 8.72 -4.13 -0.34
CA LEU A 48 8.79 -3.17 0.76
C LEU A 48 8.32 -3.81 2.07
N VAL A 49 9.22 -3.85 3.04
CA VAL A 49 8.93 -4.13 4.46
C VAL A 49 9.15 -2.85 5.25
N ALA A 50 8.15 -2.42 6.00
CA ALA A 50 8.23 -1.27 6.89
C ALA A 50 8.02 -1.71 8.33
N SER A 51 8.89 -1.25 9.23
CA SER A 51 8.78 -1.40 10.68
C SER A 51 8.50 -0.05 11.34
N GLU A 52 8.48 -0.02 12.67
CA GLU A 52 8.36 1.22 13.47
C GLU A 52 9.49 2.22 13.20
N THR A 53 10.67 1.76 12.81
CA THR A 53 11.90 2.58 12.75
C THR A 53 12.66 2.49 11.44
N ALA A 54 12.19 1.69 10.48
CA ALA A 54 12.92 1.51 9.22
C ALA A 54 12.01 1.16 8.02
N LEU A 55 12.48 1.56 6.84
CA LEU A 55 12.09 1.01 5.55
C LEU A 55 13.17 0.05 5.09
N THR A 56 12.77 -1.13 4.65
CA THR A 56 13.64 -2.09 3.96
C THR A 56 13.02 -2.44 2.62
N PHE A 57 13.78 -2.23 1.55
CA PHE A 57 13.44 -2.73 0.23
C PHE A 57 14.33 -3.92 -0.10
N PHE A 58 13.73 -5.08 -0.38
CA PHE A 58 14.43 -6.22 -0.94
C PHE A 58 14.29 -6.16 -2.46
N VAL A 59 15.41 -6.20 -3.16
CA VAL A 59 15.43 -6.13 -4.64
C VAL A 59 15.77 -7.51 -5.19
N THR A 60 14.96 -7.98 -6.13
CA THR A 60 15.18 -9.22 -6.86
C THR A 60 15.60 -8.87 -8.29
N ASP A 61 16.60 -9.56 -8.82
CA ASP A 61 17.00 -9.44 -10.21
C ASP A 61 15.95 -10.08 -11.14
N ASP A 62 16.04 -9.76 -12.43
CA ASP A 62 15.12 -10.25 -13.45
C ASP A 62 15.16 -11.78 -13.63
N ASP A 63 16.28 -12.41 -13.27
CA ASP A 63 16.45 -13.87 -13.20
C ASP A 63 15.82 -14.51 -11.95
N GLY A 64 15.26 -13.71 -11.04
CA GLY A 64 14.64 -14.16 -9.79
C GLY A 64 15.61 -14.30 -8.61
N GLY A 65 16.90 -14.02 -8.81
CA GLY A 65 17.93 -14.01 -7.77
C GLY A 65 17.95 -12.74 -6.92
N PRO A 66 18.69 -12.71 -5.80
CA PRO A 66 18.87 -11.50 -5.01
C PRO A 66 19.79 -10.51 -5.74
N ALA A 67 19.30 -9.29 -6.01
CA ALA A 67 20.13 -8.27 -6.64
C ALA A 67 21.24 -7.77 -5.69
N ALA A 68 22.45 -7.55 -6.21
CA ALA A 68 23.57 -7.09 -5.39
C ALA A 68 23.41 -5.60 -5.02
N THR A 69 23.04 -5.31 -3.76
CA THR A 69 22.81 -3.92 -3.31
C THR A 69 23.91 -3.35 -2.43
N ALA A 70 24.85 -4.16 -1.93
CA ALA A 70 25.89 -3.69 -1.01
C ALA A 70 26.70 -2.52 -1.61
N GLY A 71 26.84 -1.43 -0.85
CA GLY A 71 27.56 -0.23 -1.29
C GLY A 71 26.76 0.69 -2.23
N LEU A 72 25.55 0.30 -2.64
CA LEU A 72 24.65 1.20 -3.36
C LEU A 72 24.03 2.24 -2.43
N THR A 73 23.54 3.32 -3.01
CA THR A 73 22.76 4.35 -2.34
C THR A 73 21.47 4.62 -3.09
N GLY A 74 20.46 5.13 -2.39
CA GLY A 74 19.17 5.45 -2.96
C GLY A 74 18.36 6.38 -2.08
N LYS A 75 17.10 6.57 -2.45
CA LYS A 75 16.15 7.38 -1.70
C LYS A 75 14.79 6.68 -1.67
N ALA A 76 14.09 6.82 -0.56
CA ALA A 76 12.66 6.60 -0.48
C ALA A 76 11.95 7.93 -0.25
N PHE A 77 10.93 8.23 -1.05
CA PHE A 77 10.05 9.38 -0.83
C PHE A 77 8.79 8.89 -0.13
N VAL A 78 8.62 9.24 1.13
CA VAL A 78 7.44 8.92 1.93
C VAL A 78 6.48 10.08 1.83
N GLN A 79 5.34 9.85 1.18
CA GLN A 79 4.31 10.85 0.93
C GLN A 79 3.11 10.57 1.83
N THR A 80 2.68 11.59 2.55
CA THR A 80 1.54 11.55 3.47
C THR A 80 0.66 12.78 3.24
N GLY A 81 -0.46 12.88 3.96
CA GLY A 81 -1.26 14.11 3.97
C GLY A 81 -0.51 15.34 4.50
N ALA A 82 0.54 15.15 5.30
CA ALA A 82 1.36 16.23 5.85
C ALA A 82 2.46 16.71 4.90
N GLY A 83 2.78 15.96 3.84
CA GLY A 83 3.84 16.30 2.89
C GLY A 83 4.71 15.11 2.49
N THR A 84 5.88 15.40 1.92
CA THR A 84 6.85 14.40 1.47
C THR A 84 8.12 14.46 2.32
N GLU A 85 8.49 13.34 2.93
CA GLU A 85 9.80 13.14 3.55
C GLU A 85 10.71 12.34 2.62
N THR A 86 11.98 12.74 2.52
CA THR A 86 12.99 11.97 1.78
C THR A 86 13.84 11.19 2.79
N VAL A 87 13.78 9.86 2.70
CA VAL A 87 14.56 8.94 3.51
C VAL A 87 15.76 8.46 2.69
N PRO A 88 17.01 8.75 3.10
CA PRO A 88 18.19 8.20 2.43
C PRO A 88 18.25 6.69 2.63
N LEU A 89 18.63 5.96 1.59
CA LEU A 89 18.78 4.50 1.62
C LEU A 89 20.24 4.12 1.45
N ALA A 90 20.70 3.19 2.29
CA ALA A 90 21.99 2.54 2.18
C ALA A 90 21.81 1.07 1.77
N GLY A 91 22.59 0.62 0.81
CA GLY A 91 22.58 -0.74 0.32
C GLY A 91 23.36 -1.70 1.23
N ALA A 92 22.75 -2.85 1.53
CA ALA A 92 23.29 -3.87 2.41
C ALA A 92 23.11 -5.27 1.83
N ALA A 93 24.10 -6.13 2.03
CA ALA A 93 24.10 -7.49 1.51
C ALA A 93 22.96 -8.37 2.12
N PRO A 94 22.40 -9.31 1.35
CA PRO A 94 22.68 -9.52 -0.07
C PRO A 94 21.99 -8.49 -0.98
N ASN A 95 20.74 -8.13 -0.68
CA ASN A 95 19.87 -7.40 -1.61
C ASN A 95 18.93 -6.36 -0.96
N ARG A 96 19.36 -5.75 0.15
CA ARG A 96 18.55 -4.77 0.88
C ARG A 96 18.97 -3.34 0.56
N MET A 97 17.99 -2.44 0.47
CA MET A 97 18.17 -1.00 0.59
C MET A 97 17.43 -0.53 1.84
N VAL A 98 18.14 0.00 2.82
CA VAL A 98 17.60 0.29 4.16
C VAL A 98 17.67 1.79 4.46
N GLY A 99 16.59 2.34 5.01
CA GLY A 99 16.54 3.71 5.50
C GLY A 99 15.83 3.81 6.83
N ALA A 100 16.31 4.71 7.70
CA ALA A 100 15.70 4.95 9.01
C ALA A 100 14.42 5.79 8.88
N LEU A 101 13.40 5.41 9.64
CA LEU A 101 12.18 6.20 9.85
C LEU A 101 12.22 6.86 11.22
N LYS A 102 11.55 8.00 11.35
CA LYS A 102 11.35 8.69 12.64
C LYS A 102 10.20 8.09 13.47
N GLY A 103 9.41 7.22 12.85
CA GLY A 103 8.26 6.53 13.43
C GLY A 103 7.57 5.66 12.38
N PRO A 104 6.53 4.89 12.75
CA PRO A 104 5.83 4.00 11.83
C PRO A 104 5.24 4.77 10.65
N LEU A 105 5.18 4.12 9.49
CA LEU A 105 4.46 4.68 8.34
C LEU A 105 2.98 4.84 8.69
N PRO A 106 2.40 6.05 8.55
CA PRO A 106 0.97 6.22 8.76
C PRO A 106 0.17 5.48 7.68
N ALA A 107 -1.05 5.06 8.02
CA ALA A 107 -1.98 4.48 7.05
C ALA A 107 -2.24 5.47 5.89
N GLY A 108 -2.36 4.96 4.67
CA GLY A 108 -2.51 5.82 3.48
C GLY A 108 -1.20 6.39 2.93
N ALA A 109 -0.05 6.16 3.59
CA ALA A 109 1.24 6.63 3.10
C ALA A 109 1.59 5.98 1.75
N LYS A 110 2.12 6.78 0.84
CA LYS A 110 2.71 6.30 -0.42
C LYS A 110 4.22 6.35 -0.29
N VAL A 111 4.89 5.29 -0.73
CA VAL A 111 6.35 5.23 -0.71
C VAL A 111 6.85 5.08 -2.12
N VAL A 112 7.79 5.93 -2.54
CA VAL A 112 8.47 5.80 -3.83
C VAL A 112 9.93 5.43 -3.58
N PHE A 113 10.30 4.21 -3.95
CA PHE A 113 11.69 3.77 -4.00
C PHE A 113 12.37 4.34 -5.24
N SER A 114 13.62 4.80 -5.10
CA SER A 114 14.48 5.22 -6.21
C SER A 114 15.93 4.87 -5.92
N ALA A 115 16.56 4.07 -6.77
CA ALA A 115 18.00 3.79 -6.72
C ALA A 115 18.58 3.70 -8.13
N ARG A 116 19.91 3.76 -8.26
CA ARG A 116 20.60 3.48 -9.52
C ARG A 116 21.18 2.08 -9.46
N MET A 117 20.75 1.22 -10.38
CA MET A 117 21.17 -0.18 -10.48
C MET A 117 21.50 -0.46 -11.95
N HIS A 118 22.57 -1.22 -12.20
CA HIS A 118 23.01 -1.60 -13.55
C HIS A 118 23.04 -0.43 -14.56
N GLY A 119 23.50 0.75 -14.13
CA GLY A 119 23.60 1.92 -15.00
C GLY A 119 22.28 2.59 -15.39
N HIS A 120 21.15 2.23 -14.77
CA HIS A 120 19.86 2.91 -14.97
C HIS A 120 19.15 3.18 -13.63
N SER A 121 18.14 4.03 -13.64
CA SER A 121 17.37 4.36 -12.44
C SER A 121 16.20 3.41 -12.30
N LEU A 122 16.10 2.73 -11.16
CA LEU A 122 15.00 1.84 -10.80
C LEU A 122 14.04 2.57 -9.86
N GLN A 123 12.75 2.63 -10.21
CA GLN A 123 11.73 3.29 -9.39
C GLN A 123 10.49 2.42 -9.19
N ALA A 124 10.09 2.23 -7.94
CA ALA A 124 8.86 1.51 -7.57
C ALA A 124 7.97 2.35 -6.66
N ARG A 125 6.66 2.23 -6.83
CA ARG A 125 5.65 2.98 -6.09
C ARG A 125 4.78 2.03 -5.29
N PHE A 126 4.70 2.26 -3.98
CA PHE A 126 3.94 1.46 -3.03
C PHE A 126 2.82 2.32 -2.43
N ALA A 127 1.63 1.75 -2.29
CA ALA A 127 0.52 2.35 -1.55
C ALA A 127 0.21 1.46 -0.33
N ARG A 128 0.11 2.08 0.85
CA ARG A 128 -0.33 1.46 2.10
C ARG A 128 -1.69 2.00 2.54
#